data_AF-A0A9Q8YYB0-F1
#
_entry.id   AF-A0A9Q8YYB0-F1
#
_cell.length_a   1.000
_cell.length_b   1.000
_cell.length_c   1.000
_cell.angle_alpha   90.00
_cell.angle_beta   90.00
_cell.angle_gamma   90.00
#
_symmetry.space_group_name_H-M   'P 1'
#
loop_
_entity.id
_entity.type
_entity.pdbx_description
1 polymer ?
#
loop_
_entity_poly.entity_id
_entity_poly.type
_entity_poly.pdbx_seq_one_letter_code
_entity_poly.pdbx_strand_id
1 'polypeptide(L)'
;MQRLVHHLFLSFFLSLINTLVLAQPFISVDVATGRILEHNQAFERWYPASLTKLMTAYVIFRTMSTGEISPNKHITISEYAAKAPAHRSGYKAGSVLTLDTALSITLVNSTNDLAIAMSEAVAGSEEAFVQRMNSEAQRLGMFGTHFSNASGLPNPYNYSTARDIALLAVQIRREFPQYAHYFSIPAIDFGDRRKIQPNSNNLIGRFNGIDGMKTGFICASGFNLVASATRNKRTIIAVILGSNNVSEREEKAAQLLETGFLHQGSSQLTLVTLEPYGTKIAQATNMKQQTCTLEAAKMHAKSYDDQGNIILTSPFITALPSSTLPLPVRLIYTPPTRKAKANPLKKFHTSYKKQANHPITKATSHNR
;
A
#
# COMPACT_ATOMS: atom_id res chain seq x y z
N MET A 1 -45.74 -17.11 61.04
CA MET A 1 -46.60 -17.26 59.83
C MET A 1 -46.63 -15.92 59.11
N GLN A 2 -46.73 -15.92 57.76
CA GLN A 2 -46.69 -14.75 56.86
C GLN A 2 -45.32 -14.02 56.81
N ARG A 3 -44.88 -13.38 55.71
CA ARG A 3 -44.95 -13.58 54.24
C ARG A 3 -44.02 -12.48 53.66
N LEU A 4 -42.85 -12.79 53.10
CA LEU A 4 -42.57 -13.08 51.68
C LEU A 4 -42.84 -11.91 50.69
N VAL A 5 -41.81 -11.52 49.90
CA VAL A 5 -41.81 -10.59 48.74
C VAL A 5 -42.11 -9.12 49.12
N HIS A 6 -41.40 -8.06 48.74
CA HIS A 6 -40.83 -7.60 47.45
C HIS A 6 -39.63 -6.65 47.75
N HIS A 7 -38.66 -6.34 46.89
CA HIS A 7 -38.22 -6.81 45.57
C HIS A 7 -36.70 -6.57 45.48
N LEU A 8 -35.96 -7.36 44.70
CA LEU A 8 -34.62 -7.01 44.20
C LEU A 8 -34.65 -7.05 42.67
N PHE A 9 -34.82 -5.89 42.02
CA PHE A 9 -34.64 -5.74 40.58
C PHE A 9 -33.17 -5.38 40.29
N LEU A 10 -32.28 -6.37 40.30
CA LEU A 10 -30.93 -6.21 39.77
C LEU A 10 -30.94 -6.51 38.27
N SER A 11 -31.25 -5.49 37.47
CA SER A 11 -31.32 -5.58 36.02
C SER A 11 -29.95 -5.92 35.43
N PHE A 12 -29.73 -7.19 35.10
CA PHE A 12 -28.50 -7.67 34.48
C PHE A 12 -28.45 -7.28 32.99
N PHE A 13 -28.19 -6.00 32.73
CA PHE A 13 -27.94 -5.47 31.39
C PHE A 13 -26.56 -5.94 30.91
N LEU A 14 -26.50 -7.18 30.40
CA LEU A 14 -25.35 -7.67 29.67
C LEU A 14 -25.28 -6.92 28.33
N SER A 15 -24.62 -5.77 28.34
CA SER A 15 -24.35 -5.01 27.12
C SER A 15 -23.44 -5.83 26.22
N LEU A 16 -24.02 -6.51 25.22
CA LEU A 16 -23.27 -6.93 24.05
C LEU A 16 -22.81 -5.67 23.32
N ILE A 17 -21.64 -5.18 23.73
CA ILE A 17 -20.81 -4.37 22.86
C ILE A 17 -20.39 -5.31 21.74
N ASN A 18 -21.19 -5.34 20.67
CA ASN A 18 -20.76 -5.85 19.38
C ASN A 18 -19.61 -4.96 18.91
N THR A 19 -18.40 -5.30 19.34
CA THR A 19 -17.21 -4.92 18.63
C THR A 19 -17.36 -5.51 17.25
N LEU A 20 -17.71 -4.65 16.28
CA LEU A 20 -17.61 -4.96 14.87
C LEU A 20 -16.13 -5.24 14.59
N VAL A 21 -15.73 -6.50 14.77
CA VAL A 21 -14.45 -7.03 14.32
C VAL A 21 -14.47 -6.85 12.82
N LEU A 22 -13.80 -5.79 12.36
CA LEU A 22 -13.74 -5.45 10.95
C LEU A 22 -13.04 -6.58 10.21
N ALA A 23 -13.49 -6.85 8.99
CA ALA A 23 -12.85 -7.82 8.13
C ALA A 23 -11.37 -7.42 7.94
N GLN A 24 -10.47 -8.26 8.42
CA GLN A 24 -9.03 -8.20 8.16
C GLN A 24 -8.67 -9.44 7.34
N PRO A 25 -8.85 -9.43 6.00
CA PRO A 25 -8.47 -10.56 5.17
C PRO A 25 -6.97 -10.82 5.29
N PHE A 26 -6.60 -12.07 5.53
CA PHE A 26 -5.21 -12.46 5.58
C PHE A 26 -5.00 -13.89 5.07
N ILE A 27 -3.75 -14.20 4.70
CA ILE A 27 -3.32 -15.55 4.34
C ILE A 27 -1.82 -15.70 4.56
N SER A 28 -1.39 -16.85 5.10
CA SER A 28 0.01 -17.25 5.26
C SER A 28 0.29 -18.50 4.42
N VAL A 29 1.39 -18.51 3.67
CA VAL A 29 1.70 -19.51 2.64
C VAL A 29 3.17 -19.91 2.67
N ASP A 30 3.43 -21.21 2.56
CA ASP A 30 4.75 -21.77 2.31
C ASP A 30 5.12 -21.64 0.82
N VAL A 31 6.20 -20.94 0.50
CA VAL A 31 6.55 -20.63 -0.91
C VAL A 31 6.95 -21.86 -1.71
N ALA A 32 7.62 -22.84 -1.11
CA ALA A 32 8.09 -24.02 -1.83
C ALA A 32 6.91 -24.90 -2.25
N THR A 33 5.98 -25.14 -1.34
CA THR A 33 4.85 -26.07 -1.55
C THR A 33 3.57 -25.40 -2.03
N GLY A 34 3.40 -24.10 -1.81
CA GLY A 34 2.14 -23.38 -2.03
C GLY A 34 1.05 -23.73 -1.02
N ARG A 35 1.38 -24.45 0.05
CA ARG A 35 0.46 -24.81 1.15
C ARG A 35 0.07 -23.58 1.95
N ILE A 36 -1.20 -23.52 2.31
CA ILE A 36 -1.76 -22.49 3.17
C ILE A 36 -1.57 -22.95 4.62
N LEU A 37 -1.09 -22.02 5.44
CA LEU A 37 -0.72 -22.25 6.84
C LEU A 37 -1.79 -21.67 7.78
N GLU A 38 -2.31 -20.50 7.44
CA GLU A 38 -3.44 -19.83 8.11
C GLU A 38 -4.15 -18.94 7.07
N HIS A 39 -5.47 -18.79 7.13
CA HIS A 39 -6.18 -17.83 6.28
C HIS A 39 -7.50 -17.36 6.89
N ASN A 40 -7.89 -16.13 6.58
CA ASN A 40 -9.18 -15.55 6.91
C ASN A 40 -9.68 -14.70 5.72
N GLN A 41 -10.97 -14.82 5.38
CA GLN A 41 -11.64 -14.03 4.34
C GLN A 41 -10.84 -13.91 3.02
N ALA A 42 -10.14 -14.97 2.62
CA ALA A 42 -9.04 -14.90 1.65
C ALA A 42 -9.46 -14.45 0.23
N PHE A 43 -10.74 -14.57 -0.11
CA PHE A 43 -11.35 -14.15 -1.38
C PHE A 43 -12.20 -12.87 -1.27
N GLU A 44 -12.31 -12.22 -0.12
CA GLU A 44 -12.97 -10.92 -0.06
C GLU A 44 -12.22 -9.92 -0.94
N ARG A 45 -12.95 -9.24 -1.83
CA ARG A 45 -12.37 -8.18 -2.66
C ARG A 45 -11.93 -7.03 -1.78
N TRP A 46 -10.77 -6.47 -2.13
CA TRP A 46 -10.11 -5.43 -1.37
C TRP A 46 -9.40 -4.45 -2.30
N TYR A 47 -9.24 -3.21 -1.87
CA TYR A 47 -8.37 -2.25 -2.56
C TYR A 47 -6.90 -2.55 -2.22
N PRO A 48 -6.05 -3.03 -3.15
CA PRO A 48 -4.69 -3.44 -2.85
C PRO A 48 -3.78 -2.25 -2.46
N ALA A 49 -4.17 -1.02 -2.78
CA ALA A 49 -3.33 0.17 -2.67
C ALA A 49 -1.95 -0.10 -3.34
N SER A 50 -0.86 0.38 -2.75
CA SER A 50 0.50 0.16 -3.28
C SER A 50 0.99 -1.31 -3.29
N LEU A 51 0.20 -2.30 -2.83
CA LEU A 51 0.51 -3.70 -3.14
C LEU A 51 0.41 -3.99 -4.65
N THR A 52 -0.34 -3.17 -5.40
CA THR A 52 -0.34 -3.13 -6.88
C THR A 52 1.08 -3.10 -7.47
N LYS A 53 2.04 -2.44 -6.79
CA LYS A 53 3.43 -2.34 -7.25
C LYS A 53 4.16 -3.68 -7.27
N LEU A 54 3.65 -4.73 -6.61
CA LEU A 54 4.15 -6.09 -6.76
C LEU A 54 3.88 -6.63 -8.18
N MET A 55 2.71 -6.32 -8.77
CA MET A 55 2.42 -6.71 -10.16
C MET A 55 3.26 -5.89 -11.13
N THR A 56 3.45 -4.60 -10.85
CA THR A 56 4.36 -3.73 -11.62
C THR A 56 5.79 -4.28 -11.62
N ALA A 57 6.31 -4.67 -10.45
CA ALA A 57 7.60 -5.34 -10.35
C ALA A 57 7.61 -6.70 -11.07
N TYR A 58 6.56 -7.52 -10.93
CA TYR A 58 6.44 -8.82 -11.58
C TYR A 58 6.51 -8.73 -13.12
N VAL A 59 5.76 -7.82 -13.74
CA VAL A 59 5.79 -7.57 -15.20
C VAL A 59 7.19 -7.10 -15.63
N ILE A 60 7.80 -6.18 -14.89
CA ILE A 60 9.17 -5.69 -15.17
C ILE A 60 10.19 -6.82 -15.04
N PHE A 61 10.15 -7.61 -13.98
CA PHE A 61 11.05 -8.74 -13.74
C PHE A 61 10.94 -9.81 -14.83
N ARG A 62 9.74 -10.11 -15.32
CA ARG A 62 9.52 -11.01 -16.47
C ARG A 62 10.14 -10.45 -17.76
N THR A 63 10.03 -9.13 -17.95
CA THR A 63 10.60 -8.42 -19.12
C THR A 63 12.13 -8.37 -19.03
N MET A 64 12.70 -8.30 -17.82
CA MET A 64 14.15 -8.40 -17.56
C MET A 64 14.68 -9.83 -17.71
N SER A 65 13.95 -10.84 -17.23
CA SER A 65 14.39 -12.25 -17.27
C SER A 65 14.42 -12.84 -18.68
N THR A 66 13.65 -12.25 -19.61
CA THR A 66 13.64 -12.59 -21.04
C THR A 66 14.64 -11.76 -21.86
N GLY A 67 15.31 -10.78 -21.25
CA GLY A 67 16.29 -9.92 -21.92
C GLY A 67 15.71 -8.76 -22.75
N GLU A 68 14.39 -8.57 -22.78
CA GLU A 68 13.73 -7.46 -23.51
C GLU A 68 14.16 -6.09 -22.95
N ILE A 69 14.43 -5.99 -21.64
CA ILE A 69 14.99 -4.79 -21.00
C ILE A 69 16.13 -5.14 -20.04
N SER A 70 17.10 -4.23 -19.89
CA SER A 70 18.18 -4.35 -18.91
C SER A 70 17.93 -3.49 -17.65
N PRO A 71 18.54 -3.82 -16.50
CA PRO A 71 18.48 -2.97 -15.30
C PRO A 71 19.03 -1.54 -15.54
N ASN A 72 19.90 -1.37 -16.55
CA ASN A 72 20.50 -0.10 -16.93
C ASN A 72 19.62 0.73 -17.89
N LYS A 73 18.45 0.24 -18.31
CA LYS A 73 17.51 1.01 -19.14
C LYS A 73 17.20 2.35 -18.47
N HIS A 74 17.33 3.43 -19.24
CA HIS A 74 17.00 4.77 -18.76
C HIS A 74 15.49 4.93 -18.58
N ILE A 75 15.08 5.37 -17.40
CA ILE A 75 13.72 5.76 -17.05
C ILE A 75 13.69 7.28 -16.98
N THR A 76 12.95 7.91 -17.89
CA THR A 76 12.71 9.37 -17.89
C THR A 76 11.38 9.63 -17.22
N ILE A 77 11.36 10.48 -16.18
CA ILE A 77 10.11 10.84 -15.50
C ILE A 77 9.31 11.79 -16.41
N SER A 78 8.14 11.36 -16.88
CA SER A 78 7.26 12.20 -17.69
C SER A 78 6.63 13.34 -16.89
N GLU A 79 6.03 14.31 -17.59
CA GLU A 79 5.18 15.32 -16.93
C GLU A 79 3.98 14.71 -16.21
N TYR A 80 3.44 13.60 -16.70
CA TYR A 80 2.31 12.91 -16.10
C TYR A 80 2.74 12.20 -14.81
N ALA A 81 3.81 11.40 -14.88
CA ALA A 81 4.45 10.75 -13.74
C ALA A 81 4.80 11.75 -12.62
N ALA A 82 5.45 12.87 -12.94
CA ALA A 82 5.83 13.89 -11.94
C ALA A 82 4.62 14.52 -11.21
N LYS A 83 3.43 14.52 -11.82
CA LYS A 83 2.18 15.06 -11.25
C LYS A 83 1.44 14.06 -10.34
N ALA A 84 1.92 12.81 -10.21
CA ALA A 84 1.29 11.78 -9.39
C ALA A 84 1.00 12.24 -7.93
N PRO A 85 -0.20 11.99 -7.38
CA PRO A 85 -0.54 12.40 -6.02
C PRO A 85 0.05 11.46 -4.96
N ALA A 86 0.51 12.03 -3.84
CA ALA A 86 1.12 11.35 -2.70
C ALA A 86 2.35 10.47 -3.03
N HIS A 87 3.10 10.04 -2.00
CA HIS A 87 4.24 9.11 -2.08
C HIS A 87 5.05 9.23 -3.40
N ARG A 88 5.73 10.37 -3.61
CA ARG A 88 6.57 10.61 -4.79
C ARG A 88 8.05 10.54 -4.44
N SER A 89 8.89 10.21 -5.42
CA SER A 89 10.34 10.36 -5.33
C SER A 89 10.77 11.81 -5.09
N GLY A 90 9.97 12.78 -5.56
CA GLY A 90 10.27 14.22 -5.51
C GLY A 90 11.18 14.70 -6.65
N TYR A 91 11.57 13.82 -7.56
CA TYR A 91 12.27 14.18 -8.78
C TYR A 91 11.35 14.92 -9.77
N LYS A 92 11.94 15.58 -10.78
CA LYS A 92 11.22 16.48 -11.70
C LYS A 92 10.91 15.78 -13.01
N ALA A 93 9.90 16.27 -13.73
CA ALA A 93 9.69 15.90 -15.12
C ALA A 93 10.97 16.17 -15.94
N GLY A 94 11.44 15.16 -16.67
CA GLY A 94 12.71 15.16 -17.39
C GLY A 94 13.93 14.68 -16.57
N SER A 95 13.77 14.32 -15.28
CA SER A 95 14.81 13.58 -14.55
C SER A 95 14.98 12.17 -15.12
N VAL A 96 16.23 11.68 -15.17
CA VAL A 96 16.57 10.35 -15.69
C VAL A 96 17.32 9.53 -14.63
N LEU A 97 16.97 8.25 -14.50
CA LEU A 97 17.60 7.25 -13.62
C LEU A 97 17.62 5.88 -14.31
N THR A 98 18.36 4.90 -13.77
CA THR A 98 18.27 3.52 -14.26
C THR A 98 16.98 2.85 -13.78
N LEU A 99 16.52 1.81 -14.50
CA LEU A 99 15.43 0.94 -14.08
C LEU A 99 15.72 0.30 -12.71
N ASP A 100 16.96 -0.13 -12.48
CA ASP A 100 17.44 -0.66 -11.19
C ASP A 100 17.25 0.32 -10.02
N THR A 101 17.62 1.59 -10.23
CA THR A 101 17.41 2.66 -9.24
C THR A 101 15.91 2.96 -9.06
N ALA A 102 15.13 2.94 -10.13
CA ALA A 102 13.69 3.17 -10.09
C ALA A 102 12.94 2.06 -9.33
N LEU A 103 13.29 0.80 -9.57
CA LEU A 103 12.77 -0.37 -8.85
C LEU A 103 13.10 -0.29 -7.36
N SER A 104 14.36 -0.02 -7.02
CA SER A 104 14.83 0.12 -5.63
C SER A 104 14.03 1.17 -4.87
N ILE A 105 13.91 2.39 -5.40
CA ILE A 105 13.13 3.46 -4.76
C ILE A 105 11.65 3.09 -4.67
N THR A 106 11.08 2.49 -5.73
CA THR A 106 9.66 2.16 -5.83
C THR A 106 9.23 1.08 -4.83
N LEU A 107 10.08 0.08 -4.60
CA LEU A 107 9.77 -1.02 -3.69
C LEU A 107 9.97 -0.62 -2.22
N VAL A 108 11.01 0.15 -1.90
CA VAL A 108 11.32 0.59 -0.52
C VAL A 108 10.41 1.74 -0.05
N ASN A 109 10.27 2.81 -0.85
CA ASN A 109 9.52 4.02 -0.48
C ASN A 109 8.15 4.14 -1.19
N SER A 110 7.73 3.13 -1.94
CA SER A 110 6.37 3.02 -2.50
C SER A 110 6.01 4.09 -3.55
N THR A 111 6.99 4.61 -4.30
CA THR A 111 6.83 5.83 -5.09
C THR A 111 5.89 5.70 -6.30
N ASN A 112 4.90 6.59 -6.42
CA ASN A 112 3.87 6.57 -7.45
C ASN A 112 4.38 7.08 -8.81
N ASP A 113 5.15 8.17 -8.79
CA ASP A 113 5.77 8.79 -9.97
C ASP A 113 6.71 7.82 -10.69
N LEU A 114 7.56 7.10 -9.96
CA LEU A 114 8.46 6.11 -10.57
C LEU A 114 7.73 4.85 -11.06
N ALA A 115 6.65 4.42 -10.41
CA ALA A 115 5.84 3.30 -10.91
C ALA A 115 5.19 3.63 -12.27
N ILE A 116 4.72 4.87 -12.45
CA ILE A 116 4.19 5.38 -13.73
C ILE A 116 5.32 5.54 -14.76
N ALA A 117 6.44 6.17 -14.39
CA ALA A 117 7.55 6.35 -15.33
C ALA A 117 8.16 5.01 -15.81
N MET A 118 8.21 3.99 -14.95
CA MET A 118 8.61 2.65 -15.37
C MET A 118 7.57 1.99 -16.29
N SER A 119 6.27 2.19 -16.05
CA SER A 119 5.22 1.61 -16.89
C SER A 119 5.22 2.21 -18.30
N GLU A 120 5.32 3.54 -18.40
CA GLU A 120 5.55 4.29 -19.64
C GLU A 120 6.79 3.79 -20.38
N ALA A 121 7.93 3.66 -19.69
CA ALA A 121 9.19 3.26 -20.32
C ALA A 121 9.22 1.80 -20.80
N VAL A 122 8.43 0.90 -20.19
CA VAL A 122 8.43 -0.54 -20.51
C VAL A 122 7.35 -0.91 -21.53
N ALA A 123 6.17 -0.29 -21.50
CA ALA A 123 5.06 -0.62 -22.41
C ALA A 123 4.67 0.51 -23.39
N GLY A 124 5.34 1.67 -23.33
CA GLY A 124 5.01 2.85 -24.14
C GLY A 124 3.97 3.77 -23.50
N SER A 125 3.05 3.23 -22.69
CA SER A 125 2.11 4.00 -21.86
C SER A 125 1.70 3.21 -20.62
N GLU A 126 1.11 3.88 -19.62
CA GLU A 126 0.57 3.20 -18.43
C GLU A 126 -0.61 2.29 -18.79
N GLU A 127 -1.45 2.66 -19.75
CA GLU A 127 -2.60 1.85 -20.20
C GLU A 127 -2.14 0.53 -20.84
N ALA A 128 -1.13 0.59 -21.72
CA ALA A 128 -0.53 -0.61 -22.33
C ALA A 128 0.14 -1.50 -21.26
N PHE A 129 0.74 -0.88 -20.24
CA PHE A 129 1.31 -1.62 -19.11
C PHE A 129 0.23 -2.28 -18.24
N VAL A 130 -0.89 -1.60 -17.95
CA VAL A 130 -2.03 -2.14 -17.21
C VAL A 130 -2.68 -3.33 -17.95
N GLN A 131 -2.71 -3.30 -19.29
CA GLN A 131 -3.10 -4.47 -20.09
C GLN A 131 -2.15 -5.66 -19.84
N ARG A 132 -0.83 -5.45 -19.83
CA ARG A 132 0.15 -6.50 -19.45
C ARG A 132 -0.07 -6.99 -18.01
N MET A 133 -0.31 -6.10 -17.05
CA MET A 133 -0.59 -6.46 -15.65
C MET A 133 -1.82 -7.36 -15.51
N ASN A 134 -2.91 -7.05 -16.21
CA ASN A 134 -4.14 -7.85 -16.18
C ASN A 134 -3.99 -9.18 -16.95
N SER A 135 -3.23 -9.19 -18.04
CA SER A 135 -2.88 -10.44 -18.75
C SER A 135 -2.07 -11.39 -17.87
N GLU A 136 -1.09 -10.89 -17.11
CA GLU A 136 -0.34 -11.70 -16.15
C GLU A 136 -1.20 -12.11 -14.95
N ALA A 137 -2.08 -11.24 -14.44
CA ALA A 137 -3.05 -11.61 -13.40
C ALA A 137 -3.92 -12.80 -13.85
N GLN A 138 -4.44 -12.78 -15.09
CA GLN A 138 -5.20 -13.89 -15.67
C GLN A 138 -4.34 -15.15 -15.82
N ARG A 139 -3.11 -15.03 -16.36
CA ARG A 139 -2.17 -16.16 -16.54
C ARG A 139 -1.81 -16.83 -15.22
N LEU A 140 -1.70 -16.05 -14.15
CA LEU A 140 -1.44 -16.51 -12.78
C LEU A 140 -2.69 -17.08 -12.09
N GLY A 141 -3.87 -16.95 -12.69
CA GLY A 141 -5.14 -17.38 -12.07
C GLY A 141 -5.58 -16.49 -10.91
N MET A 142 -5.28 -15.20 -10.96
CA MET A 142 -5.70 -14.20 -9.96
C MET A 142 -7.14 -13.72 -10.21
N PHE A 143 -8.11 -14.64 -10.16
CA PHE A 143 -9.50 -14.40 -10.59
C PHE A 143 -10.28 -13.36 -9.77
N GLY A 144 -9.81 -13.02 -8.56
CA GLY A 144 -10.36 -11.97 -7.71
C GLY A 144 -9.71 -10.60 -7.93
N THR A 145 -8.89 -10.43 -8.98
CA THR A 145 -8.02 -9.26 -9.18
C THR A 145 -8.27 -8.54 -10.51
N HIS A 146 -8.24 -7.20 -10.47
CA HIS A 146 -8.15 -6.34 -11.64
C HIS A 146 -7.32 -5.09 -11.28
N PHE A 147 -6.34 -4.77 -12.11
CA PHE A 147 -5.50 -3.58 -12.00
C PHE A 147 -6.01 -2.47 -12.93
N SER A 148 -5.97 -1.23 -12.46
CA SER A 148 -6.39 -0.05 -13.25
C SER A 148 -5.31 1.03 -13.39
N ASN A 149 -4.16 0.85 -12.74
CA ASN A 149 -2.96 1.69 -12.82
C ASN A 149 -1.76 0.91 -12.26
N ALA A 150 -0.54 1.31 -12.59
CA ALA A 150 0.71 0.66 -12.17
C ALA A 150 1.16 1.04 -10.74
N SER A 151 0.54 2.06 -10.14
CA SER A 151 0.95 2.63 -8.86
C SER A 151 0.12 2.13 -7.66
N GLY A 152 -1.10 1.68 -7.87
CA GLY A 152 -2.07 1.41 -6.81
C GLY A 152 -2.76 2.65 -6.25
N LEU A 153 -2.84 3.71 -7.05
CA LEU A 153 -3.61 4.92 -6.73
C LEU A 153 -5.12 4.61 -6.66
N PRO A 154 -5.90 5.36 -5.85
CA PRO A 154 -7.33 5.11 -5.65
C PRO A 154 -8.12 5.08 -6.96
N ASN A 155 -8.74 3.93 -7.26
CA ASN A 155 -9.66 3.74 -8.37
C ASN A 155 -10.62 2.59 -7.98
N PRO A 156 -11.95 2.73 -8.16
CA PRO A 156 -12.92 1.70 -7.79
C PRO A 156 -12.71 0.35 -8.50
N TYR A 157 -12.08 0.37 -9.69
CA TYR A 157 -11.74 -0.82 -10.47
C TYR A 157 -10.37 -1.41 -10.11
N ASN A 158 -9.60 -0.82 -9.18
CA ASN A 158 -8.35 -1.41 -8.69
C ASN A 158 -8.65 -2.31 -7.48
N TYR A 159 -8.83 -3.61 -7.69
CA TYR A 159 -9.16 -4.55 -6.62
C TYR A 159 -8.38 -5.87 -6.73
N SER A 160 -8.25 -6.56 -5.62
CA SER A 160 -7.56 -7.84 -5.49
C SER A 160 -8.09 -8.61 -4.28
N THR A 161 -7.62 -9.83 -4.05
CA THR A 161 -7.90 -10.62 -2.84
C THR A 161 -6.61 -10.96 -2.08
N ALA A 162 -6.72 -11.39 -0.82
CA ALA A 162 -5.54 -11.82 -0.05
C ALA A 162 -4.88 -13.06 -0.69
N ARG A 163 -5.70 -14.01 -1.16
CA ARG A 163 -5.28 -15.21 -1.90
C ARG A 163 -4.50 -14.86 -3.16
N ASP A 164 -4.99 -13.93 -3.97
CA ASP A 164 -4.34 -13.58 -5.24
C ASP A 164 -3.03 -12.83 -5.02
N ILE A 165 -2.98 -11.92 -4.05
CA ILE A 165 -1.75 -11.22 -3.66
C ILE A 165 -0.70 -12.21 -3.14
N ALA A 166 -1.12 -13.24 -2.40
CA ALA A 166 -0.21 -14.30 -1.95
C ALA A 166 0.30 -15.14 -3.13
N LEU A 167 -0.54 -15.46 -4.11
CA LEU A 167 -0.14 -16.16 -5.33
C LEU A 167 0.89 -15.35 -6.12
N LEU A 168 0.65 -14.05 -6.33
CA LEU A 168 1.59 -13.15 -6.99
C LEU A 168 2.93 -13.09 -6.24
N ALA A 169 2.91 -12.96 -4.91
CA ALA A 169 4.12 -12.90 -4.10
C ALA A 169 4.89 -14.24 -4.11
N VAL A 170 4.21 -15.38 -4.04
CA VAL A 170 4.80 -16.71 -4.23
C VAL A 170 5.45 -16.81 -5.62
N GLN A 171 4.80 -16.33 -6.67
CA GLN A 171 5.35 -16.43 -8.01
C GLN A 171 6.57 -15.51 -8.23
N ILE A 172 6.57 -14.30 -7.66
CA ILE A 172 7.77 -13.44 -7.64
C ILE A 172 8.95 -14.18 -7.00
N ARG A 173 8.75 -14.85 -5.86
CA ARG A 173 9.80 -15.60 -5.17
C ARG A 173 10.27 -16.86 -5.91
N ARG A 174 9.40 -17.48 -6.72
CA ARG A 174 9.71 -18.69 -7.51
C ARG A 174 10.37 -18.40 -8.86
N GLU A 175 9.81 -17.46 -9.64
CA GLU A 175 10.31 -17.13 -10.98
C GLU A 175 11.52 -16.17 -10.94
N PHE A 176 11.63 -15.33 -9.90
CA PHE A 176 12.62 -14.24 -9.85
C PHE A 176 13.47 -14.17 -8.56
N PRO A 177 14.04 -15.28 -8.04
CA PRO A 177 14.89 -15.24 -6.85
C PRO A 177 16.09 -14.29 -6.99
N GLN A 178 16.61 -14.09 -8.20
CA GLN A 178 17.69 -13.13 -8.49
C GLN A 178 17.33 -11.66 -8.18
N TYR A 179 16.04 -11.31 -8.20
CA TYR A 179 15.56 -9.95 -7.89
C TYR A 179 15.03 -9.80 -6.46
N ALA A 180 15.19 -10.82 -5.60
CA ALA A 180 14.76 -10.78 -4.21
C ALA A 180 15.37 -9.60 -3.41
N HIS A 181 16.58 -9.19 -3.78
CA HIS A 181 17.33 -8.12 -3.10
C HIS A 181 16.60 -6.78 -3.04
N TYR A 182 15.76 -6.44 -4.03
CA TYR A 182 14.99 -5.18 -4.02
C TYR A 182 14.01 -5.08 -2.84
N PHE A 183 13.52 -6.21 -2.33
CA PHE A 183 12.53 -6.26 -1.25
C PHE A 183 13.16 -6.14 0.15
N SER A 184 14.45 -6.45 0.27
CA SER A 184 15.20 -6.45 1.54
C SER A 184 16.03 -5.18 1.79
N ILE A 185 16.05 -4.21 0.86
CA ILE A 185 16.75 -2.93 1.06
C ILE A 185 16.16 -2.20 2.30
N PRO A 186 16.97 -1.84 3.30
CA PRO A 186 16.45 -1.30 4.57
C PRO A 186 16.08 0.18 4.50
N ALA A 187 16.73 0.96 3.64
CA ALA A 187 16.47 2.39 3.45
C ALA A 187 17.07 2.87 2.11
N ILE A 188 16.59 4.01 1.62
CA ILE A 188 17.17 4.74 0.48
C ILE A 188 17.83 6.03 0.99
N ASP A 189 19.08 6.25 0.60
CA ASP A 189 19.73 7.56 0.66
C ASP A 189 19.68 8.22 -0.73
N PHE A 190 18.94 9.32 -0.84
CA PHE A 190 18.75 10.05 -2.10
C PHE A 190 19.89 11.04 -2.40
N GLY A 191 20.88 11.18 -1.50
CA GLY A 191 21.89 12.23 -1.58
C GLY A 191 21.30 13.63 -1.37
N ASP A 192 22.00 14.66 -1.85
CA ASP A 192 21.56 16.06 -1.91
C ASP A 192 21.00 16.63 -0.58
N ARG A 193 21.54 16.16 0.56
CA ARG A 193 21.09 16.52 1.93
C ARG A 193 19.64 16.16 2.24
N ARG A 194 19.03 15.24 1.48
CA ARG A 194 17.70 14.70 1.79
C ARG A 194 17.78 13.78 3.01
N LYS A 195 16.70 13.71 3.79
CA LYS A 195 16.57 12.72 4.86
C LYS A 195 16.55 11.31 4.23
N ILE A 196 17.35 10.40 4.77
CA ILE A 196 17.30 8.96 4.45
C ILE A 196 15.87 8.46 4.68
N GLN A 197 15.33 7.73 3.71
CA GLN A 197 13.95 7.23 3.76
C GLN A 197 13.95 5.71 4.05
N PRO A 198 13.53 5.25 5.24
CA PRO A 198 13.50 3.84 5.57
C PRO A 198 12.51 3.07 4.71
N ASN A 199 12.65 1.74 4.69
CA ASN A 199 11.66 0.85 4.11
C ASN A 199 10.33 1.01 4.84
N SER A 200 9.25 1.13 4.06
CA SER A 200 7.89 1.24 4.58
C SER A 200 7.40 0.00 5.38
N ASN A 201 8.04 -1.15 5.19
CA ASN A 201 7.87 -2.38 5.97
C ASN A 201 8.79 -2.34 7.20
N ASN A 202 8.23 -2.17 8.39
CA ASN A 202 9.03 -1.99 9.61
C ASN A 202 9.60 -3.32 10.14
N LEU A 203 9.16 -4.47 9.62
CA LEU A 203 9.79 -5.75 9.94
C LEU A 203 11.23 -5.85 9.40
N ILE A 204 11.61 -5.07 8.37
CA ILE A 204 12.95 -5.14 7.77
C ILE A 204 14.04 -4.81 8.80
N GLY A 205 14.96 -5.75 9.00
CA GLY A 205 16.00 -5.69 10.05
C GLY A 205 15.50 -5.98 11.47
N ARG A 206 14.19 -6.18 11.68
CA ARG A 206 13.55 -6.35 13.00
C ARG A 206 12.88 -7.71 13.21
N PHE A 207 12.65 -8.51 12.17
CA PHE A 207 12.10 -9.87 12.28
C PHE A 207 13.11 -10.90 11.75
N ASN A 208 13.30 -12.01 12.47
CA ASN A 208 14.30 -13.02 12.12
C ASN A 208 13.99 -13.67 10.76
N GLY A 209 14.92 -13.52 9.81
CA GLY A 209 14.81 -14.04 8.44
C GLY A 209 14.01 -13.16 7.47
N ILE A 210 13.54 -11.98 7.87
CA ILE A 210 12.76 -11.08 7.00
C ILE A 210 13.52 -10.71 5.71
N ASP A 211 12.85 -10.81 4.57
CA ASP A 211 13.42 -10.50 3.27
C ASP A 211 12.43 -9.83 2.29
N GLY A 212 11.29 -9.35 2.80
CA GLY A 212 10.35 -8.53 2.03
C GLY A 212 8.97 -8.34 2.66
N MET A 213 7.98 -7.84 1.93
CA MET A 213 8.06 -7.39 0.53
C MET A 213 7.51 -5.99 0.31
N LYS A 214 6.23 -5.74 0.61
CA LYS A 214 5.58 -4.48 0.22
C LYS A 214 4.41 -4.11 1.12
N THR A 215 4.33 -2.83 1.47
CA THR A 215 3.16 -2.22 2.14
C THR A 215 2.21 -1.53 1.16
N GLY A 216 0.96 -1.33 1.58
CA GLY A 216 0.00 -0.48 0.90
C GLY A 216 -0.91 0.26 1.89
N PHE A 217 -1.29 1.49 1.56
CA PHE A 217 -2.30 2.25 2.29
C PHE A 217 -3.02 3.21 1.35
N ILE A 218 -4.34 3.18 1.40
CA ILE A 218 -5.23 4.30 1.07
C ILE A 218 -6.36 4.28 2.11
N CYS A 219 -7.05 5.40 2.32
CA CYS A 219 -8.17 5.44 3.28
C CYS A 219 -9.21 4.33 3.07
N ALA A 220 -9.48 3.95 1.81
CA ALA A 220 -10.45 2.91 1.49
C ALA A 220 -9.96 1.48 1.77
N SER A 221 -8.65 1.26 1.98
CA SER A 221 -8.06 -0.08 2.13
C SER A 221 -7.64 -0.46 3.55
N GLY A 222 -7.58 0.49 4.49
CA GLY A 222 -6.79 0.29 5.70
C GLY A 222 -5.30 0.11 5.39
N PHE A 223 -4.55 -0.44 6.35
CA PHE A 223 -3.13 -0.70 6.22
C PHE A 223 -2.88 -2.15 5.76
N ASN A 224 -2.22 -2.30 4.61
CA ASN A 224 -1.93 -3.57 3.97
C ASN A 224 -0.43 -3.89 4.00
N LEU A 225 -0.06 -5.17 4.09
CA LEU A 225 1.32 -5.66 4.02
C LEU A 225 1.37 -7.05 3.38
N VAL A 226 2.32 -7.23 2.46
CA VAL A 226 2.88 -8.53 2.08
C VAL A 226 4.26 -8.62 2.73
N ALA A 227 4.40 -9.49 3.71
CA ALA A 227 5.67 -9.81 4.36
C ALA A 227 6.21 -11.15 3.83
N SER A 228 7.53 -11.25 3.72
CA SER A 228 8.25 -12.47 3.35
C SER A 228 9.42 -12.67 4.30
N ALA A 229 9.62 -13.89 4.78
CA ALA A 229 10.77 -14.26 5.58
C ALA A 229 11.29 -15.64 5.18
N THR A 230 12.61 -15.83 5.22
CA THR A 230 13.31 -17.08 4.93
C THR A 230 14.13 -17.54 6.13
N ARG A 231 13.91 -18.77 6.59
CA ARG A 231 14.72 -19.44 7.61
C ARG A 231 15.04 -20.86 7.14
N ASN A 232 16.28 -21.32 7.28
CA ASN A 232 16.70 -22.68 6.92
C ASN A 232 16.24 -23.12 5.51
N LYS A 233 16.37 -22.23 4.51
CA LYS A 233 15.91 -22.39 3.11
C LYS A 233 14.39 -22.50 2.90
N ARG A 234 13.57 -22.42 3.95
CA ARG A 234 12.11 -22.34 3.88
C ARG A 234 11.69 -20.87 3.86
N THR A 235 10.91 -20.45 2.87
CA THR A 235 10.34 -19.09 2.79
C THR A 235 8.85 -19.12 3.08
N ILE A 236 8.39 -18.25 3.97
CA ILE A 236 6.98 -18.04 4.33
C ILE A 236 6.57 -16.64 3.86
N ILE A 237 5.39 -16.53 3.26
CA ILE A 237 4.75 -15.26 2.90
C ILE A 237 3.50 -15.07 3.74
N ALA A 238 3.33 -13.88 4.32
CA ALA A 238 2.11 -13.46 4.99
C ALA A 238 1.51 -12.23 4.27
N VAL A 239 0.24 -12.30 3.90
CA VAL A 239 -0.53 -11.19 3.33
C VAL A 239 -1.58 -10.76 4.34
N ILE A 240 -1.63 -9.46 4.62
CA ILE A 240 -2.53 -8.82 5.58
C ILE A 240 -3.16 -7.63 4.87
N LEU A 241 -4.48 -7.57 4.85
CA LEU A 241 -5.27 -6.49 4.29
C LEU A 241 -6.16 -5.87 5.38
N GLY A 242 -6.31 -4.54 5.36
CA GLY A 242 -7.34 -3.90 6.18
C GLY A 242 -7.02 -3.69 7.66
N SER A 243 -5.76 -3.77 8.10
CA SER A 243 -5.43 -3.41 9.49
C SER A 243 -5.75 -1.95 9.80
N ASN A 244 -6.11 -1.66 11.05
CA ASN A 244 -6.55 -0.30 11.43
C ASN A 244 -5.40 0.70 11.54
N ASN A 245 -4.19 0.23 11.83
CA ASN A 245 -2.98 1.04 12.02
C ASN A 245 -1.71 0.25 11.61
N VAL A 246 -0.56 0.92 11.65
CA VAL A 246 0.73 0.30 11.28
C VAL A 246 1.19 -0.77 12.27
N SER A 247 1.02 -0.56 13.57
CA SER A 247 1.48 -1.49 14.60
C SER A 247 0.75 -2.84 14.51
N GLU A 248 -0.59 -2.81 14.50
CA GLU A 248 -1.46 -3.98 14.33
C GLU A 248 -1.13 -4.82 13.08
N ARG A 249 -0.82 -4.13 11.96
CA ARG A 249 -0.40 -4.77 10.70
C ARG A 249 0.90 -5.54 10.83
N GLU A 250 1.91 -4.91 11.44
CA GLU A 250 3.25 -5.47 11.60
C GLU A 250 3.22 -6.64 12.61
N GLU A 251 2.46 -6.51 13.70
CA GLU A 251 2.30 -7.55 14.71
C GLU A 251 1.55 -8.78 14.18
N LYS A 252 0.44 -8.61 13.43
CA LYS A 252 -0.24 -9.76 12.77
C LYS A 252 0.66 -10.40 11.72
N ALA A 253 1.48 -9.62 11.00
CA ALA A 253 2.44 -10.17 10.05
C ALA A 253 3.53 -11.00 10.73
N ALA A 254 4.14 -10.49 11.80
CA ALA A 254 5.13 -11.23 12.59
C ALA A 254 4.54 -12.52 13.18
N GLN A 255 3.30 -12.47 13.69
CA GLN A 255 2.57 -13.66 14.17
C GLN A 255 2.37 -14.71 13.05
N LEU A 256 1.88 -14.30 11.88
CA LEU A 256 1.62 -15.20 10.74
C LEU A 256 2.90 -15.83 10.17
N LEU A 257 4.01 -15.09 10.16
CA LEU A 257 5.31 -15.60 9.76
C LEU A 257 5.86 -16.61 10.78
N GLU A 258 5.82 -16.29 12.08
CA GLU A 258 6.34 -17.18 13.12
C GLU A 258 5.55 -18.51 13.19
N THR A 259 4.21 -18.40 13.23
CA THR A 259 3.28 -19.54 13.16
C THR A 259 3.55 -20.38 11.90
N GLY A 260 3.83 -19.72 10.77
CA GLY A 260 4.17 -20.39 9.52
C GLY A 260 5.50 -21.17 9.56
N PHE A 261 6.48 -20.75 10.35
CA PHE A 261 7.71 -21.52 10.55
C PHE A 261 7.50 -22.74 11.47
N LEU A 262 6.61 -22.65 12.45
CA LEU A 262 6.29 -23.72 13.40
C LEU A 262 5.42 -24.84 12.79
N HIS A 263 4.64 -24.56 11.73
CA HIS A 263 3.71 -25.52 11.13
C HIS A 263 3.98 -25.78 9.64
N GLN A 264 3.62 -26.99 9.17
CA GLN A 264 3.84 -27.44 7.78
C GLN A 264 2.60 -27.30 6.87
N GLY A 265 1.46 -26.87 7.43
CA GLY A 265 0.15 -26.82 6.76
C GLY A 265 -0.42 -28.20 6.41
N SER A 266 -1.63 -28.23 5.88
CA SER A 266 -2.18 -29.43 5.24
C SER A 266 -1.62 -29.56 3.82
N SER A 267 -1.29 -30.78 3.39
CA SER A 267 -0.90 -31.06 2.00
C SER A 267 -2.04 -30.85 1.00
N GLN A 268 -3.29 -30.94 1.46
CA GLN A 268 -4.50 -30.78 0.64
C GLN A 268 -4.91 -29.31 0.47
N LEU A 269 -4.48 -28.41 1.36
CA LEU A 269 -4.88 -27.00 1.37
C LEU A 269 -3.76 -26.12 0.80
N THR A 270 -3.90 -25.73 -0.46
CA THR A 270 -2.91 -24.93 -1.21
C THR A 270 -3.58 -23.73 -1.87
N LEU A 271 -2.79 -22.76 -2.35
CA LEU A 271 -3.31 -21.66 -3.17
C LEU A 271 -4.07 -22.09 -4.44
N VAL A 272 -3.82 -23.32 -4.92
CA VAL A 272 -4.48 -23.90 -6.11
C VAL A 272 -5.75 -24.66 -5.74
N THR A 273 -5.77 -25.32 -4.58
CA THR A 273 -6.87 -26.19 -4.12
C THR A 273 -7.83 -25.53 -3.12
N LEU A 274 -7.57 -24.29 -2.70
CA LEU A 274 -8.50 -23.52 -1.88
C LEU A 274 -9.70 -23.07 -2.73
N GLU A 275 -10.88 -23.59 -2.40
CA GLU A 275 -12.14 -23.18 -3.02
C GLU A 275 -12.57 -21.75 -2.64
N PRO A 276 -13.12 -20.95 -3.58
CA PRO A 276 -13.66 -19.62 -3.28
C PRO A 276 -14.76 -19.62 -2.22
N TYR A 277 -14.67 -18.70 -1.25
CA TYR A 277 -15.65 -18.56 -0.16
C TYR A 277 -15.82 -17.10 0.30
N GLY A 278 -16.88 -16.84 1.06
CA GLY A 278 -17.18 -15.53 1.64
C GLY A 278 -18.26 -14.74 0.88
N THR A 279 -18.76 -13.68 1.50
CA THR A 279 -19.93 -12.91 0.99
C THR A 279 -19.56 -11.69 0.16
N LYS A 280 -18.33 -11.17 0.27
CA LYS A 280 -17.85 -9.96 -0.41
C LYS A 280 -16.90 -10.25 -1.59
N ILE A 281 -17.24 -11.26 -2.39
CA ILE A 281 -16.45 -11.64 -3.58
C ILE A 281 -16.70 -10.72 -4.80
N ALA A 282 -17.74 -9.88 -4.76
CA ALA A 282 -18.14 -9.02 -5.89
C ALA A 282 -17.71 -7.54 -5.74
N GLN A 283 -17.59 -7.01 -4.52
CA GLN A 283 -17.30 -5.59 -4.28
C GLN A 283 -16.22 -5.42 -3.21
N ALA A 284 -15.26 -4.52 -3.44
CA ALA A 284 -14.22 -4.23 -2.47
C ALA A 284 -14.76 -3.48 -1.24
N THR A 285 -14.45 -3.98 -0.04
CA THR A 285 -14.77 -3.27 1.22
C THR A 285 -14.07 -1.91 1.23
N ASN A 286 -14.79 -0.85 1.61
CA ASN A 286 -14.28 0.51 1.69
C ASN A 286 -14.16 0.96 3.15
N MET A 287 -12.94 1.06 3.67
CA MET A 287 -12.66 1.48 5.05
C MET A 287 -12.57 3.00 5.26
N LYS A 288 -12.90 3.84 4.27
CA LYS A 288 -12.62 5.29 4.35
C LYS A 288 -13.25 5.97 5.57
N GLN A 289 -14.41 5.51 6.01
CA GLN A 289 -15.14 6.03 7.18
C GLN A 289 -14.56 5.55 8.52
N GLN A 290 -13.68 4.56 8.51
CA GLN A 290 -13.02 3.98 9.68
C GLN A 290 -11.55 4.39 9.77
N THR A 291 -10.85 4.45 8.63
CA THR A 291 -9.39 4.63 8.56
C THR A 291 -8.94 6.09 8.48
N CYS A 292 -9.78 7.00 7.98
CA CYS A 292 -9.41 8.41 7.77
C CYS A 292 -10.37 9.38 8.48
N THR A 293 -10.61 9.11 9.77
CA THR A 293 -11.28 10.02 10.72
C THR A 293 -10.27 10.70 11.64
N LEU A 294 -10.71 11.67 12.45
CA LEU A 294 -9.88 12.29 13.48
C LEU A 294 -9.49 11.28 14.58
N GLU A 295 -10.38 10.34 14.88
CA GLU A 295 -10.20 9.25 15.83
C GLU A 295 -9.13 8.28 15.31
N ALA A 296 -9.19 7.90 14.02
CA ALA A 296 -8.18 7.07 13.38
C ALA A 296 -6.81 7.74 13.38
N ALA A 297 -6.74 9.03 13.03
CA ALA A 297 -5.49 9.79 13.09
C ALA A 297 -4.88 9.83 14.50
N LYS A 298 -5.71 9.99 15.55
CA LYS A 298 -5.28 9.90 16.96
C LYS A 298 -4.79 8.49 17.32
N MET A 299 -5.42 7.43 16.81
CA MET A 299 -4.95 6.05 17.01
C MET A 299 -3.63 5.78 16.29
N HIS A 300 -3.43 6.31 15.07
CA HIS A 300 -2.18 6.18 14.32
C HIS A 300 -1.04 6.92 14.98
N ALA A 301 -1.29 8.12 15.53
CA ALA A 301 -0.29 8.86 16.28
C ALA A 301 0.23 8.06 17.50
N LYS A 302 -0.65 7.34 18.20
CA LYS A 302 -0.28 6.43 19.30
C LYS A 302 0.53 5.20 18.88
N SER A 303 0.66 4.92 17.58
CA SER A 303 1.56 3.87 17.09
C SER A 303 3.04 4.30 17.11
N TYR A 304 3.35 5.56 17.45
CA TYR A 304 4.72 6.11 17.45
C TYR A 304 5.10 6.67 18.82
N ASP A 305 6.39 6.61 19.15
CA ASP A 305 6.97 7.28 20.32
C ASP A 305 7.21 8.78 20.08
N ASP A 306 7.62 9.51 21.12
CA ASP A 306 7.90 10.96 21.04
C ASP A 306 9.06 11.31 20.10
N GLN A 307 9.89 10.33 19.73
CA GLN A 307 10.98 10.46 18.76
C GLN A 307 10.54 10.11 17.33
N GLY A 308 9.30 9.64 17.14
CA GLY A 308 8.72 9.25 15.86
C GLY A 308 9.06 7.84 15.40
N ASN A 309 9.57 6.95 16.26
CA ASN A 309 9.78 5.54 15.95
C ASN A 309 8.48 4.75 16.15
N ILE A 310 8.25 3.72 15.33
CA ILE A 310 7.08 2.86 15.47
C ILE A 310 7.18 1.95 16.70
N ILE A 311 6.17 2.04 17.57
CA ILE A 311 5.97 1.18 18.73
C ILE A 311 5.41 -0.16 18.25
N LEU A 312 6.19 -1.23 18.46
CA LEU A 312 5.83 -2.62 18.16
C LEU A 312 6.10 -3.43 19.42
N THR A 313 5.12 -4.20 19.88
CA THR A 313 5.11 -4.92 21.16
C THR A 313 5.22 -6.44 21.02
N SER A 314 5.07 -6.97 19.80
CA SER A 314 5.23 -8.39 19.50
C SER A 314 6.61 -8.93 19.91
N PRO A 315 6.69 -10.07 20.63
CA PRO A 315 7.96 -10.67 21.04
C PRO A 315 8.80 -11.20 19.86
N PHE A 316 8.23 -11.25 18.65
CA PHE A 316 8.93 -11.68 17.44
C PHE A 316 9.62 -10.53 16.70
N ILE A 317 9.45 -9.28 17.17
CA ILE A 317 9.97 -8.07 16.53
C ILE A 317 11.01 -7.43 17.47
N THR A 318 12.27 -7.41 17.04
CA THR A 318 13.36 -6.79 17.79
C THR A 318 13.39 -5.26 17.63
N ALA A 319 14.24 -4.59 18.40
CA ALA A 319 14.64 -3.21 18.09
C ALA A 319 15.31 -3.14 16.71
N LEU A 320 15.27 -1.96 16.07
CA LEU A 320 15.99 -1.72 14.82
C LEU A 320 17.51 -1.78 15.08
N PRO A 321 18.31 -2.45 14.24
CA PRO A 321 19.77 -2.46 14.38
C PRO A 321 20.33 -1.04 14.26
N SER A 322 21.36 -0.73 15.05
CA SER A 322 22.05 0.56 15.02
C SER A 322 22.82 0.84 13.71
N SER A 323 22.94 -0.16 12.82
CA SER A 323 23.81 -0.15 11.65
C SER A 323 23.10 -0.52 10.33
N THR A 324 21.81 -0.24 10.18
CA THR A 324 21.14 -0.36 8.85
C THR A 324 21.75 0.60 7.83
N LEU A 325 22.56 0.06 6.91
CA LEU A 325 23.16 0.79 5.81
C LEU A 325 22.11 1.12 4.73
N PRO A 326 21.83 2.39 4.42
CA PRO A 326 20.94 2.75 3.31
C PRO A 326 21.58 2.46 1.96
N LEU A 327 20.77 2.18 0.94
CA LEU A 327 21.21 2.13 -0.45
C LEU A 327 21.33 3.56 -0.99
N PRO A 328 22.53 4.05 -1.36
CA PRO A 328 22.68 5.33 -2.04
C PRO A 328 22.16 5.25 -3.47
N VAL A 329 21.30 6.18 -3.85
CA VAL A 329 20.74 6.32 -5.21
C VAL A 329 21.04 7.69 -5.80
N ARG A 330 21.14 7.75 -7.13
CA ARG A 330 21.43 8.99 -7.86
C ARG A 330 20.69 9.05 -9.19
N LEU A 331 20.37 10.26 -9.63
CA LEU A 331 19.92 10.50 -10.99
C LEU A 331 21.12 10.42 -11.96
N ILE A 332 20.88 9.93 -13.18
CA ILE A 332 21.77 10.08 -14.33
C ILE A 332 21.74 11.53 -14.82
N TYR A 333 20.54 12.14 -14.81
CA TYR A 333 20.34 13.52 -15.24
C TYR A 333 19.26 14.21 -14.41
N THR A 334 19.55 15.46 -14.03
CA THR A 334 18.62 16.37 -13.36
C THR A 334 18.33 17.54 -14.29
N PRO A 335 17.06 17.80 -14.66
CA PRO A 335 16.72 18.91 -15.55
C PRO A 335 17.00 20.25 -14.85
N PRO A 336 17.53 21.26 -15.57
CA PRO A 336 17.85 22.54 -14.99
C PRO A 336 16.60 23.22 -14.42
N THR A 337 16.75 23.83 -13.25
CA THR A 337 15.71 24.66 -12.65
C THR A 337 15.44 25.86 -13.54
N ARG A 338 14.34 25.81 -14.32
CA ARG A 338 13.73 27.03 -14.87
C ARG A 338 13.34 27.93 -13.69
N LYS A 339 14.20 28.90 -13.34
CA LYS A 339 13.79 30.05 -12.54
C LYS A 339 12.62 30.67 -13.30
N ALA A 340 11.44 30.67 -12.68
CA ALA A 340 10.31 31.40 -13.23
C ALA A 340 10.74 32.88 -13.31
N LYS A 341 10.91 33.41 -14.54
CA LYS A 341 10.98 34.85 -14.73
C LYS A 341 9.65 35.39 -14.23
N ALA A 342 9.69 36.11 -13.11
CA ALA A 342 8.52 36.83 -12.63
C ALA A 342 8.17 37.89 -13.68
N ASN A 343 7.22 37.57 -14.56
CA ASN A 343 6.57 38.60 -15.36
C ASN A 343 5.86 39.52 -14.35
N PRO A 344 6.22 40.81 -14.26
CA PRO A 344 5.50 41.72 -13.39
C PRO A 344 4.06 41.79 -13.89
N LEU A 345 3.12 41.43 -13.01
CA LEU A 345 1.69 41.53 -13.28
C LEU A 345 1.39 42.98 -13.70
N LYS A 346 0.99 43.19 -14.96
CA LYS A 346 0.41 44.46 -15.40
C LYS A 346 -0.83 44.69 -14.55
N LYS A 347 -0.75 45.65 -13.62
CA LYS A 347 -1.90 46.10 -12.83
C LYS A 347 -2.97 46.64 -13.79
N PHE A 348 -4.02 45.87 -14.01
CA PHE A 348 -5.25 46.41 -14.60
C PHE A 348 -5.92 47.31 -13.55
N HIS A 349 -5.85 48.63 -13.77
CA HIS A 349 -6.66 49.59 -13.01
C HIS A 349 -8.11 49.50 -13.46
N THR A 350 -8.95 48.76 -12.74
CA THR A 350 -10.40 48.85 -12.86
C THR A 350 -10.91 50.08 -12.12
N SER A 351 -11.25 51.15 -12.85
CA SER A 351 -11.88 52.34 -12.26
C SER A 351 -13.36 52.08 -11.95
N TYR A 352 -13.70 51.87 -10.69
CA TYR A 352 -15.11 51.88 -10.26
C TYR A 352 -15.64 53.33 -10.24
N LYS A 353 -16.39 53.71 -11.27
CA LYS A 353 -17.26 54.91 -11.21
C LYS A 353 -18.47 54.60 -10.32
N LYS A 354 -18.68 55.40 -9.27
CA LYS A 354 -19.97 55.44 -8.57
C LYS A 354 -21.05 55.96 -9.54
N GLN A 355 -22.17 55.25 -9.64
CA GLN A 355 -23.43 55.80 -10.13
C GLN A 355 -24.41 55.96 -8.96
N ALA A 356 -25.25 56.99 -9.03
CA ALA A 356 -26.01 57.51 -7.89
C ALA A 356 -27.40 56.87 -7.74
N ASN A 357 -27.97 57.02 -6.54
CA ASN A 357 -29.29 56.55 -6.17
C ASN A 357 -30.41 57.22 -7.00
N HIS A 358 -31.42 56.43 -7.38
CA HIS A 358 -32.80 56.92 -7.49
C HIS A 358 -33.78 55.91 -6.87
N PRO A 359 -34.85 56.37 -6.19
CA PRO A 359 -35.70 55.52 -5.36
C PRO A 359 -36.83 54.85 -6.16
N ILE A 360 -37.20 53.64 -5.76
CA ILE A 360 -38.42 52.99 -6.23
C ILE A 360 -39.52 53.19 -5.17
N THR A 361 -40.54 53.95 -5.54
CA THR A 361 -41.80 54.05 -4.81
C THR A 361 -42.50 52.69 -4.76
N LYS A 362 -42.97 52.27 -3.58
CA LYS A 362 -43.92 51.15 -3.44
C LYS A 362 -45.30 51.69 -3.14
N ALA A 363 -46.28 51.18 -3.88
CA ALA A 363 -47.69 51.54 -3.76
C ALA A 363 -48.32 51.00 -2.47
N THR A 364 -49.42 51.62 -2.09
CA THR A 364 -50.25 51.34 -0.92
C THR A 364 -51.07 50.05 -1.04
N SER A 365 -51.29 49.38 0.09
CA SER A 365 -52.41 48.45 0.29
C SER A 365 -53.09 48.74 1.63
N HIS A 366 -54.42 48.72 1.65
CA HIS A 366 -55.27 49.18 2.76
C HIS A 366 -55.53 48.15 3.88
N ASN A 367 -56.04 48.67 4.99
CA ASN A 367 -56.77 48.02 6.11
C ASN A 367 -55.92 47.17 7.08
N ARG A 368 -56.07 47.28 8.40
CA ARG A 368 -57.04 48.03 9.24
C ARG A 368 -56.34 48.92 10.27
#